data_AF-A0A4Y5SSP3-F1
#
_entry.id   AF-A0A4Y5SSP3-F1
#
_cell.length_a   1.000
_cell.length_b   1.000
_cell.length_c   1.000
_cell.angle_alpha   90.00
_cell.angle_beta   90.00
_cell.angle_gamma   90.00
#
_symmetry.space_group_name_H-M   'P 1'
#
loop_
_entity.id
_entity.type
_entity.pdbx_description
1 polymer ?
#
loop_
_entity_poly.entity_id
_entity_poly.type
_entity_poly.pdbx_seq_one_letter_code
_entity_poly.pdbx_strand_id
1 'polypeptide(L)'
;MAALRLILGNLLLRLGGQDAEGGVNARKLAGPGASMGVSVDDDAGNVLFRLEMHDGPMSPPARLNAPTAPGDHIIPIIENADGTTAFGIDMRDGSLYPQPPDRREGTTIEFVDPDNLGDAWNAIQSRDEFGPVIRYLSRQWRETWGYEKRGAITLAQTYDPALGVVAFGGGSAGVVRPIAEDFRYHLIDETLRSPEDGEAASAVAVAFLEGEYAARRALPTVVALTRVVASTVEADALPGSAPRLALRDRVAAARQALVPWGKELFVDRISLSLLEGAPQTLRATADLHYAAVANSLRQEIAEAAGQAPLPVVVVSQSAGTRTDGTSEVILAEGELDWAHWSLGLVVATPRYPFPLQRGTAATLTPEAAMQVSELEALAANERLAGRDWYGPSLGAKASRAGRVITVPFTAMSALVLHDPDRHGFCVDGVTNGAVVASVEVRGTDALLTMTADPTGTLTVRYAFGETGDRGDGFPCNRGSVTDSWSRPSLTVTGTTLYRHARAGRVSVF
;
A
#
# COMPACT_ATOMS: atom_id res chain seq x y z
N MET A 1 20.65 -49.36 18.73
CA MET A 1 19.25 -49.79 18.92
C MET A 1 18.49 -48.91 19.91
N ALA A 2 18.91 -48.80 21.19
CA ALA A 2 18.23 -47.94 22.16
C ALA A 2 18.27 -46.43 21.80
N ALA A 3 19.41 -45.95 21.30
CA ALA A 3 19.55 -44.56 20.84
C ALA A 3 18.71 -44.26 19.59
N LEU A 4 18.62 -45.21 18.64
CA LEU A 4 17.83 -45.06 17.41
C LEU A 4 16.32 -45.03 17.70
N ARG A 5 15.85 -45.82 18.69
CA ARG A 5 14.47 -45.76 19.18
C ARG A 5 14.14 -44.44 19.88
N LEU A 6 15.10 -43.86 20.60
CA LEU A 6 14.94 -42.56 21.26
C LEU A 6 14.86 -41.41 20.23
N ILE A 7 15.66 -41.48 19.17
CA ILE A 7 15.72 -40.48 18.10
C ILE A 7 14.45 -40.54 17.23
N LEU A 8 14.03 -41.73 16.80
CA LEU A 8 12.78 -41.89 16.03
C LEU A 8 11.52 -41.63 16.86
N GLY A 9 11.52 -41.99 18.16
CA GLY A 9 10.43 -41.67 19.08
C GLY A 9 10.26 -40.17 19.28
N ASN A 10 11.35 -39.42 19.41
CA ASN A 10 11.32 -37.95 19.52
C ASN A 10 10.96 -37.26 18.19
N LEU A 11 11.30 -37.88 17.05
CA LEU A 11 10.93 -37.37 15.73
C LEU A 11 9.43 -37.54 15.47
N LEU A 12 8.83 -38.67 15.88
CA LEU A 12 7.39 -38.94 15.76
C LEU A 12 6.55 -38.07 16.71
N LEU A 13 7.03 -37.83 17.95
CA LEU A 13 6.39 -36.91 18.90
C LEU A 13 6.41 -35.44 18.44
N ARG A 14 7.31 -35.06 17.52
CA ARG A 14 7.40 -33.70 16.96
C ARG A 14 6.67 -33.52 15.63
N LEU A 15 6.35 -34.62 14.94
CA LEU A 15 5.63 -34.60 13.66
C LEU A 15 4.12 -34.85 13.82
N GLY A 16 3.68 -35.41 14.95
CA GLY A 16 2.26 -35.64 15.26
C GLY A 16 1.73 -34.66 16.32
N GLY A 17 0.88 -33.71 15.92
CA GLY A 17 -0.05 -33.07 16.84
C GLY A 17 -1.06 -34.10 17.34
N GLN A 18 -0.98 -34.45 18.62
CA GLN A 18 -1.87 -35.24 19.50
C GLN A 18 -2.75 -36.43 19.01
N ASP A 19 -2.98 -36.70 17.73
CA ASP A 19 -3.95 -37.73 17.28
C ASP A 19 -3.46 -38.63 16.12
N ALA A 20 -2.15 -38.89 15.99
CA ALA A 20 -1.64 -39.86 15.02
C ALA A 20 -1.15 -41.14 15.73
N GLU A 21 -2.02 -42.13 15.90
CA GLU A 21 -1.69 -43.49 16.37
C GLU A 21 -1.03 -44.36 15.28
N GLY A 22 -0.06 -43.81 14.54
CA GLY A 22 0.72 -44.55 13.55
C GLY A 22 1.77 -45.46 14.21
N GLY A 23 1.67 -46.77 13.98
CA GLY A 23 2.53 -47.78 14.61
C GLY A 23 3.91 -47.94 13.95
N VAL A 24 4.99 -47.93 14.75
CA VAL A 24 6.34 -48.31 14.28
C VAL A 24 6.46 -49.83 14.23
N ASN A 25 6.53 -50.40 13.03
CA ASN A 25 6.67 -51.84 12.83
C ASN A 25 8.12 -52.24 12.54
N ALA A 26 8.71 -53.05 13.42
CA ALA A 26 9.99 -53.72 13.16
C ALA A 26 9.72 -55.18 12.78
N ARG A 27 9.84 -55.53 11.50
CA ARG A 27 9.68 -56.91 11.01
C ARG A 27 11.02 -57.52 10.65
N LYS A 28 11.37 -58.63 11.30
CA LYS A 28 12.47 -59.50 10.88
C LYS A 28 11.91 -60.51 9.87
N LEU A 29 12.27 -60.38 8.59
CA LEU A 29 11.95 -61.39 7.59
C LEU A 29 12.79 -62.64 7.87
N ALA A 30 12.19 -63.83 7.93
CA ALA A 30 12.91 -65.07 8.19
C ALA A 30 13.31 -65.74 6.87
N GLY A 31 14.62 -65.91 6.64
CA GLY A 31 15.21 -66.62 5.51
C GLY A 31 16.68 -66.23 5.28
N PRO A 32 17.49 -67.08 4.59
CA PRO A 32 18.86 -66.71 4.22
C PRO A 32 18.82 -65.53 3.23
N GLY A 33 19.47 -64.42 3.57
CA GLY A 33 19.39 -63.14 2.82
C GLY A 33 18.39 -62.12 3.37
N ALA A 34 17.91 -62.30 4.60
CA ALA A 34 16.97 -61.38 5.24
C ALA A 34 17.57 -59.98 5.46
N SER A 35 16.92 -58.95 4.91
CA SER A 35 17.17 -57.55 5.27
C SER A 35 16.44 -57.18 6.56
N MET A 36 17.07 -56.32 7.37
CA MET A 36 16.37 -55.62 8.46
C MET A 36 15.77 -54.34 7.89
N GLY A 37 14.45 -54.25 7.95
CA GLY A 37 13.69 -53.06 7.56
C GLY A 37 13.05 -52.38 8.77
N VAL A 38 13.18 -51.06 8.87
CA VAL A 38 12.33 -50.23 9.74
C VAL A 38 11.44 -49.39 8.83
N SER A 39 10.12 -49.51 8.97
CA SER A 39 9.16 -48.66 8.26
C SER A 39 8.30 -47.86 9.22
N VAL A 40 7.88 -46.69 8.76
CA VAL A 40 6.80 -45.90 9.34
C VAL A 40 5.65 -45.97 8.36
N ASP A 41 4.52 -46.47 8.82
CA ASP A 41 3.33 -46.71 7.99
C ASP A 41 2.21 -45.76 8.43
N ASP A 42 1.32 -45.37 7.51
CA ASP A 42 0.06 -44.68 7.85
C ASP A 42 -1.01 -45.67 8.36
N ASP A 43 -2.15 -45.13 8.82
CA ASP A 43 -3.26 -45.93 9.37
C ASP A 43 -3.92 -46.87 8.33
N ALA A 44 -3.68 -46.63 7.04
CA ALA A 44 -4.11 -47.49 5.94
C ALA A 44 -3.06 -48.56 5.57
N GLY A 45 -1.90 -48.57 6.23
CA GLY A 45 -0.81 -49.52 6.01
C GLY A 45 0.12 -49.14 4.84
N ASN A 46 0.07 -47.90 4.35
CA ASN A 46 1.01 -47.41 3.34
C ASN A 46 2.32 -46.98 3.99
N VAL A 47 3.44 -47.37 3.39
CA VAL A 47 4.78 -47.04 3.90
C VAL A 47 5.10 -45.58 3.58
N LEU A 48 5.18 -44.75 4.61
CA LEU A 48 5.56 -43.34 4.51
C LEU A 48 7.09 -43.17 4.46
N PHE A 49 7.83 -44.07 5.12
CA PHE A 49 9.29 -44.06 5.15
C PHE A 49 9.83 -45.47 5.41
N ARG A 50 10.93 -45.88 4.73
CA ARG A 50 11.55 -47.20 4.90
C ARG A 50 13.08 -47.14 4.85
N LEU A 51 13.73 -47.77 5.83
CA LEU A 51 15.17 -48.02 5.85
C LEU A 51 15.41 -49.53 5.74
N GLU A 52 16.17 -49.98 4.74
CA GLU A 52 16.58 -51.39 4.58
C GLU A 52 18.10 -51.55 4.70
N MET A 53 18.53 -52.56 5.46
CA MET A 53 19.93 -53.00 5.50
C MET A 53 20.04 -54.40 4.91
N HIS A 54 20.89 -54.59 3.90
CA HIS A 54 21.13 -55.87 3.24
C HIS A 54 22.39 -56.58 3.78
N ASP A 55 22.24 -57.86 4.13
CA ASP A 55 23.36 -58.77 4.41
C ASP A 55 23.93 -59.32 3.09
N GLY A 56 24.87 -58.58 2.50
CA GLY A 56 25.80 -59.09 1.49
C GLY A 56 27.17 -59.36 2.12
N PRO A 57 27.96 -60.33 1.63
CA PRO A 57 29.29 -60.57 2.17
C PRO A 57 30.13 -59.30 1.99
N MET A 58 30.58 -58.74 3.10
CA MET A 58 31.67 -57.76 3.07
C MET A 58 32.88 -58.45 2.43
N SER A 59 33.21 -58.04 1.21
CA SER A 59 34.54 -58.28 0.65
C SER A 59 35.58 -57.86 1.69
N PRO A 60 36.62 -58.68 1.95
CA PRO A 60 37.65 -58.35 2.93
C PRO A 60 38.27 -57.01 2.55
N PRO A 61 38.76 -56.23 3.54
CA PRO A 61 39.04 -54.82 3.37
C PRO A 61 40.10 -54.69 2.27
N ALA A 62 39.68 -54.23 1.09
CA ALA A 62 40.58 -53.46 0.26
C ALA A 62 41.04 -52.36 1.21
N ARG A 63 42.34 -52.38 1.55
CA ARG A 63 42.99 -51.37 2.37
C ARG A 63 42.35 -50.04 2.00
N LEU A 64 41.59 -49.47 2.93
CA LEU A 64 41.12 -48.11 2.83
C LEU A 64 42.40 -47.28 2.83
N ASN A 65 42.94 -47.07 1.63
CA ASN A 65 43.76 -45.92 1.37
C ASN A 65 42.94 -44.74 1.87
N ALA A 66 43.56 -43.91 2.70
CA ALA A 66 42.94 -42.69 3.21
C ALA A 66 42.17 -41.97 2.07
N PRO A 67 40.90 -41.59 2.27
CA PRO A 67 40.13 -40.93 1.23
C PRO A 67 40.79 -39.61 0.86
N THR A 68 40.91 -39.35 -0.43
CA THR A 68 41.59 -38.18 -1.00
C THR A 68 40.69 -36.93 -1.13
N ALA A 69 39.43 -36.97 -0.68
CA ALA A 69 38.52 -35.81 -0.74
C ALA A 69 37.55 -35.74 0.46
N PRO A 70 37.18 -34.53 0.94
CA PRO A 70 36.16 -34.35 1.97
C PRO A 70 34.75 -34.53 1.36
N GLY A 71 34.07 -35.64 1.69
CA GLY A 71 32.70 -35.93 1.24
C GLY A 71 32.24 -37.38 1.41
N ASP A 72 33.17 -38.35 1.43
CA ASP A 72 32.87 -39.80 1.37
C ASP A 72 32.22 -40.42 2.62
N HIS A 73 31.95 -39.63 3.67
CA HIS A 73 31.37 -40.11 4.92
C HIS A 73 29.96 -39.57 5.19
N ILE A 74 29.34 -38.88 4.24
CA ILE A 74 28.03 -38.25 4.46
C ILE A 74 26.92 -39.07 3.80
N ILE A 75 25.89 -39.42 4.55
CA ILE A 75 24.61 -39.89 3.99
C ILE A 75 23.84 -38.64 3.54
N PRO A 76 23.62 -38.44 2.23
CA PRO A 76 22.86 -37.29 1.76
C PRO A 76 21.39 -37.39 2.17
N ILE A 77 20.85 -36.29 2.69
CA ILE A 77 19.41 -36.08 2.93
C ILE A 77 18.86 -35.09 1.89
N ILE A 78 19.62 -34.04 1.58
CA ILE A 78 19.30 -33.07 0.53
C ILE A 78 20.54 -32.90 -0.36
N GLU A 79 20.34 -32.96 -1.66
CA GLU A 79 21.38 -32.74 -2.67
C GLU A 79 21.08 -31.47 -3.47
N ASN A 80 22.13 -30.75 -3.84
CA ASN A 80 22.08 -29.67 -4.81
C ASN A 80 21.87 -30.24 -6.22
N ALA A 81 21.47 -29.36 -7.16
CA ALA A 81 21.24 -29.75 -8.55
C ALA A 81 22.50 -30.27 -9.27
N ASP A 82 23.69 -30.02 -8.73
CA ASP A 82 24.98 -30.51 -9.23
C ASP A 82 25.39 -31.87 -8.62
N GLY A 83 24.53 -32.49 -7.80
CA GLY A 83 24.77 -33.76 -7.14
C GLY A 83 25.62 -33.67 -5.87
N THR A 84 25.94 -32.47 -5.39
CA THR A 84 26.64 -32.28 -4.12
C THR A 84 25.67 -32.33 -2.93
N THR A 85 26.08 -32.90 -1.80
CA THR A 85 25.24 -32.95 -0.61
C THR A 85 25.10 -31.56 0.02
N ALA A 86 23.88 -31.02 0.05
CA ALA A 86 23.55 -29.77 0.72
C ALA A 86 23.30 -29.99 2.23
N PHE A 87 22.73 -31.14 2.59
CA PHE A 87 22.47 -31.55 3.97
C PHE A 87 22.55 -33.06 4.11
N GLY A 88 23.16 -33.56 5.18
CA GLY A 88 23.32 -35.01 5.39
C GLY A 88 23.68 -35.39 6.82
N ILE A 89 23.94 -36.68 7.04
CA ILE A 89 24.43 -37.21 8.33
C ILE A 89 25.83 -37.77 8.12
N ASP A 90 26.79 -37.33 8.92
CA ASP A 90 28.12 -37.92 8.94
C ASP A 90 28.06 -39.32 9.58
N MET A 91 28.41 -40.35 8.80
CA MET A 91 28.38 -41.74 9.26
C MET A 91 29.42 -42.05 10.33
N ARG A 92 30.41 -41.18 10.54
CA ARG A 92 31.47 -41.39 11.52
C ARG A 92 30.99 -41.16 12.95
N ASP A 93 30.12 -40.17 13.14
CA ASP A 93 29.71 -39.71 14.47
C ASP A 93 28.21 -39.40 14.60
N GLY A 94 27.44 -39.48 13.51
CA GLY A 94 26.01 -39.17 13.48
C GLY A 94 25.68 -37.68 13.51
N SER A 95 26.69 -36.80 13.37
CA SER A 95 26.48 -35.36 13.31
C SER A 95 25.86 -34.92 11.98
N LEU A 96 25.26 -33.73 11.97
CA LEU A 96 24.69 -33.14 10.76
C LEU A 96 25.80 -32.57 9.87
N TYR A 97 25.67 -32.77 8.56
CA TYR A 97 26.52 -32.17 7.53
C TYR A 97 25.79 -31.02 6.81
N PRO A 98 26.48 -29.91 6.51
CA PRO A 98 27.86 -29.62 6.89
C PRO A 98 28.00 -29.51 8.42
N GLN A 99 29.07 -30.10 8.97
CA GLN A 99 29.39 -29.89 10.37
C GLN A 99 29.57 -28.38 10.55
N PRO A 100 28.98 -27.76 11.60
CA PRO A 100 29.25 -26.37 11.89
C PRO A 100 30.77 -26.22 12.00
N PRO A 101 31.39 -25.28 11.27
CA PRO A 101 32.83 -25.17 11.21
C PRO A 101 33.38 -25.08 12.64
N ASP A 102 34.44 -25.85 12.93
CA ASP A 102 35.29 -25.65 14.11
C ASP A 102 35.43 -24.15 14.34
N ARG A 103 35.00 -23.68 15.52
CA ARG A 103 34.97 -22.27 15.98
C ARG A 103 36.03 -21.41 15.27
N ARG A 104 35.69 -20.93 14.09
CA ARG A 104 36.39 -19.92 13.32
C ARG A 104 35.39 -18.80 13.20
N GLU A 105 35.78 -17.63 13.69
CA GLU A 105 35.00 -16.41 13.64
C GLU A 105 34.49 -16.19 12.21
N GLY A 106 33.18 -16.31 12.00
CA GLY A 106 32.54 -16.10 10.71
C GLY A 106 31.32 -16.99 10.50
N THR A 107 30.13 -16.43 10.77
CA THR A 107 28.78 -16.96 10.48
C THR A 107 28.38 -18.28 11.15
N THR A 108 28.04 -18.22 12.44
CA THR A 108 27.18 -19.23 13.09
C THR A 108 25.76 -19.10 12.55
N ILE A 109 25.30 -20.10 11.81
CA ILE A 109 23.88 -20.33 11.50
C ILE A 109 23.31 -21.12 12.68
N GLU A 110 22.45 -20.51 13.47
CA GLU A 110 21.79 -21.16 14.62
C GLU A 110 20.29 -21.24 14.33
N PHE A 111 19.71 -22.45 14.40
CA PHE A 111 18.26 -22.60 14.28
C PHE A 111 17.61 -22.17 15.60
N VAL A 112 16.70 -21.21 15.51
CA VAL A 112 16.04 -20.63 16.69
C VAL A 112 14.54 -20.60 16.52
N ASP A 113 13.81 -20.59 17.62
CA ASP A 113 12.40 -20.25 17.60
C ASP A 113 12.27 -18.72 17.74
N PRO A 114 11.77 -17.99 16.73
CA PRO A 114 11.51 -16.57 16.90
C PRO A 114 10.44 -16.41 17.98
N ASP A 115 10.62 -15.50 18.96
CA ASP A 115 9.50 -15.18 19.86
C ASP A 115 8.36 -14.48 19.08
N ASN A 116 7.58 -15.24 18.35
CA ASN A 116 6.35 -14.86 17.67
C ASN A 116 5.27 -15.91 18.03
N LEU A 117 4.01 -15.48 18.01
CA LEU A 117 2.90 -16.30 18.53
C LEU A 117 2.38 -17.32 17.49
N GLY A 118 3.20 -17.79 16.55
CA GLY A 118 2.71 -18.46 15.35
C GLY A 118 3.62 -19.50 14.71
N ASP A 119 3.30 -19.84 13.45
CA ASP A 119 3.98 -20.83 12.66
C ASP A 119 5.25 -20.26 12.02
N ALA A 120 6.41 -20.54 12.61
CA ALA A 120 7.71 -20.19 12.04
C ALA A 120 8.39 -21.42 11.42
N TRP A 121 8.82 -21.30 10.17
CA TRP A 121 9.63 -22.32 9.50
C TRP A 121 10.99 -21.75 9.09
N ASN A 122 11.99 -22.65 9.04
CA ASN A 122 13.34 -22.33 8.61
C ASN A 122 13.92 -21.10 9.32
N ALA A 123 13.62 -20.97 10.63
CA ALA A 123 14.05 -19.85 11.42
C ALA A 123 15.54 -19.98 11.73
N ILE A 124 16.32 -19.09 11.12
CA ILE A 124 17.77 -19.07 11.16
C ILE A 124 18.21 -17.76 11.80
N GLN A 125 18.88 -17.86 12.94
CA GLN A 125 19.67 -16.79 13.50
C GLN A 125 21.05 -16.77 12.83
N SER A 126 21.42 -15.58 12.39
CA SER A 126 22.77 -15.25 11.93
C SER A 126 23.20 -13.93 12.57
N ARG A 127 24.42 -13.49 12.27
CA ARG A 127 24.93 -12.19 12.72
C ARG A 127 25.48 -11.44 11.52
N ASP A 128 25.12 -10.17 11.40
CA ASP A 128 25.74 -9.21 10.48
C ASP A 128 26.35 -8.04 11.24
N GLU A 129 26.77 -7.01 10.51
CA GLU A 129 27.41 -5.81 11.06
C GLU A 129 26.52 -5.02 12.04
N PHE A 130 25.20 -5.23 12.01
CA PHE A 130 24.23 -4.61 12.89
C PHE A 130 23.80 -5.51 14.07
N GLY A 131 24.38 -6.72 14.16
CA GLY A 131 24.16 -7.64 15.27
C GLY A 131 23.37 -8.89 14.88
N PRO A 132 22.71 -9.54 15.86
CA PRO A 132 21.94 -10.76 15.60
C PRO A 132 20.68 -10.48 14.79
N VAL A 133 20.43 -11.34 13.79
CA VAL A 133 19.26 -11.27 12.91
C VAL A 133 18.65 -12.66 12.77
N ILE A 134 17.32 -12.76 12.94
CA ILE A 134 16.57 -13.99 12.76
C ILE A 134 15.77 -13.88 11.47
N ARG A 135 15.94 -14.81 10.55
CA ARG A 135 15.19 -14.89 9.28
C ARG A 135 14.33 -16.14 9.28
N TYR A 136 13.06 -16.01 8.95
CA TYR A 136 12.11 -17.12 9.01
C TYR A 136 10.97 -16.95 8.01
N LEU A 137 10.29 -18.04 7.70
CA LEU A 137 9.04 -18.02 6.93
C LEU A 137 7.86 -18.17 7.89
N SER A 138 6.74 -17.47 7.65
CA SER A 138 5.50 -17.66 8.42
C SER A 138 4.26 -17.43 7.57
N ARG A 139 3.15 -18.10 7.89
CA ARG A 139 1.83 -17.92 7.26
C ARG A 139 0.85 -17.20 8.16
N GLN A 140 1.23 -16.93 9.41
CA GLN A 140 0.37 -16.40 10.45
C GLN A 140 -0.44 -15.16 10.04
N TRP A 141 0.02 -14.38 9.04
CA TRP A 141 -0.50 -13.04 8.76
C TRP A 141 -1.07 -12.84 7.34
N ARG A 142 -1.06 -13.87 6.47
CA ARG A 142 -1.84 -14.01 5.22
C ARG A 142 -1.35 -15.24 4.45
N GLU A 143 -0.26 -15.07 3.69
CA GLU A 143 0.39 -16.11 2.89
C GLU A 143 1.79 -16.40 3.46
N THR A 144 2.51 -17.37 2.87
CA THR A 144 3.86 -17.67 3.35
C THR A 144 4.79 -16.53 2.94
N TRP A 145 5.19 -15.70 3.90
CA TRP A 145 6.14 -14.62 3.68
C TRP A 145 7.44 -14.88 4.44
N GLY A 146 8.53 -14.31 3.92
CA GLY A 146 9.77 -14.18 4.64
C GLY A 146 9.70 -13.01 5.62
N TYR A 147 10.29 -13.20 6.79
CA TYR A 147 10.39 -12.21 7.84
C TYR A 147 11.82 -12.11 8.33
N GLU A 148 12.20 -10.91 8.72
CA GLU A 148 13.45 -10.61 9.38
C GLU A 148 13.14 -9.98 10.74
N LYS A 149 13.73 -10.51 11.82
CA LYS A 149 13.60 -10.00 13.19
C LYS A 149 14.96 -9.55 13.70
N ARG A 150 15.03 -8.31 14.18
CA ARG A 150 16.20 -7.69 14.82
C ARG A 150 15.76 -7.13 16.16
N GLY A 151 16.23 -7.72 17.24
CA GLY A 151 15.76 -7.39 18.59
C GLY A 151 14.24 -7.56 18.72
N ALA A 152 13.54 -6.49 19.08
CA ALA A 152 12.09 -6.46 19.25
C ALA A 152 11.32 -6.11 17.97
N ILE A 153 11.99 -5.76 16.87
CA ILE A 153 11.37 -5.32 15.63
C ILE A 153 11.36 -6.49 14.63
N THR A 154 10.23 -6.69 13.97
CA THR A 154 10.07 -7.67 12.89
C THR A 154 9.55 -6.94 11.67
N LEU A 155 10.18 -7.15 10.52
CA LEU A 155 9.72 -6.64 9.22
C LEU A 155 9.57 -7.81 8.24
N ALA A 156 8.73 -7.64 7.23
CA ALA A 156 8.69 -8.55 6.11
C ALA A 156 10.01 -8.46 5.31
N GLN A 157 10.46 -9.59 4.76
CA GLN A 157 11.56 -9.63 3.80
C GLN A 157 11.06 -9.12 2.45
N THR A 158 11.48 -7.91 2.13
CA THR A 158 11.14 -7.20 0.90
C THR A 158 12.42 -6.75 0.21
N TYR A 159 12.32 -6.33 -1.05
CA TYR A 159 13.44 -5.77 -1.80
C TYR A 159 14.01 -4.51 -1.14
N ASP A 160 15.22 -4.12 -1.55
CA ASP A 160 16.02 -3.06 -0.90
C ASP A 160 15.31 -1.71 -0.76
N PRO A 161 14.70 -1.12 -1.80
CA PRO A 161 14.02 0.16 -1.62
C PRO A 161 12.75 0.03 -0.77
N ALA A 162 12.73 0.71 0.37
CA ALA A 162 11.53 0.99 1.14
C ALA A 162 10.84 2.23 0.55
N LEU A 163 9.55 2.11 0.24
CA LEU A 163 8.77 3.22 -0.33
C LEU A 163 8.29 4.15 0.78
N GLY A 164 8.39 5.45 0.59
CA GLY A 164 7.85 6.45 1.51
C GLY A 164 6.54 7.04 0.97
N VAL A 165 5.49 7.00 1.78
CA VAL A 165 4.24 7.70 1.54
C VAL A 165 4.09 8.77 2.60
N VAL A 166 3.99 10.02 2.18
CA VAL A 166 3.91 11.16 3.09
C VAL A 166 2.57 11.88 2.91
N ALA A 167 2.00 12.39 4.01
CA ALA A 167 0.84 13.26 3.98
C ALA A 167 1.08 14.51 4.83
N PHE A 168 0.71 15.69 4.32
CA PHE A 168 0.92 16.97 5.00
C PHE A 168 -0.31 17.88 4.90
N GLY A 169 -0.70 18.44 6.04
CA GLY A 169 -1.60 19.58 6.14
C GLY A 169 -2.96 19.27 6.76
N GLY A 170 -4.04 19.71 6.12
CA GLY A 170 -5.39 19.93 6.68
C GLY A 170 -6.06 18.76 7.40
N GLY A 171 -7.25 19.02 7.93
CA GLY A 171 -8.05 18.07 8.70
C GLY A 171 -8.37 16.77 7.95
N SER A 172 -8.39 16.78 6.62
CA SER A 172 -8.49 15.56 5.79
C SER A 172 -7.36 14.54 6.05
N ALA A 173 -6.16 15.04 6.38
CA ALA A 173 -5.01 14.19 6.68
C ALA A 173 -5.20 13.43 8.00
N GLY A 174 -5.88 14.05 8.97
CA GLY A 174 -6.13 13.51 10.31
C GLY A 174 -7.44 12.73 10.47
N VAL A 175 -8.18 12.48 9.40
CA VAL A 175 -9.35 11.58 9.45
C VAL A 175 -8.86 10.15 9.62
N VAL A 176 -9.21 9.50 10.73
CA VAL A 176 -8.88 8.08 10.97
C VAL A 176 -9.72 7.21 10.04
N ARG A 177 -9.05 6.42 9.19
CA ARG A 177 -9.66 5.52 8.19
C ARG A 177 -9.61 4.07 8.67
N PRO A 178 -10.56 3.23 8.24
CA PRO A 178 -10.51 1.80 8.52
C PRO A 178 -9.37 1.16 7.71
N ILE A 179 -8.32 0.72 8.40
CA ILE A 179 -7.22 -0.03 7.80
C ILE A 179 -7.28 -1.49 8.29
N ALA A 180 -7.11 -2.44 7.38
CA ALA A 180 -6.95 -3.84 7.75
C ALA A 180 -5.55 -4.06 8.34
N GLU A 181 -5.42 -4.96 9.33
CA GLU A 181 -4.13 -5.28 9.98
C GLU A 181 -3.20 -6.15 9.10
N ASP A 182 -3.65 -6.49 7.89
CA ASP A 182 -3.05 -7.47 6.99
C ASP A 182 -1.62 -7.12 6.52
N PHE A 183 -1.22 -5.85 6.64
CA PHE A 183 0.09 -5.37 6.17
C PHE A 183 1.00 -4.88 7.28
N ARG A 184 0.76 -5.22 8.55
CA ARG A 184 1.49 -4.64 9.70
C ARG A 184 3.03 -4.78 9.68
N TYR A 185 3.56 -5.69 8.87
CA TYR A 185 5.00 -5.93 8.68
C TYR A 185 5.58 -5.32 7.41
N HIS A 186 4.72 -4.86 6.51
CA HIS A 186 5.06 -4.13 5.30
C HIS A 186 4.89 -2.63 5.52
N LEU A 187 3.82 -2.22 6.21
CA LEU A 187 3.50 -0.84 6.52
C LEU A 187 4.05 -0.46 7.90
N ILE A 188 4.98 0.50 7.93
CA ILE A 188 5.67 0.95 9.13
C ILE A 188 5.79 2.48 9.21
N ASP A 189 6.12 2.99 10.40
CA ASP A 189 6.46 4.39 10.66
C ASP A 189 7.99 4.60 10.79
N GLU A 190 8.41 5.79 11.24
CA GLU A 190 9.83 6.09 11.46
C GLU A 190 10.49 5.27 12.59
N THR A 191 9.69 4.63 13.43
CA THR A 191 10.13 3.73 14.51
C THR A 191 10.13 2.26 14.08
N LEU A 192 9.83 2.00 12.80
CA LEU A 192 9.71 0.68 12.17
C LEU A 192 8.59 -0.17 12.78
N ARG A 193 7.56 0.47 13.31
CA ARG A 193 6.36 -0.18 13.85
C ARG A 193 5.18 0.10 12.96
N SER A 194 4.21 -0.80 12.96
CA SER A 194 2.97 -0.54 12.23
C SER A 194 2.27 0.70 12.80
N PRO A 195 1.94 1.70 11.97
CA PRO A 195 1.22 2.87 12.43
C PRO A 195 -0.20 2.48 12.84
N GLU A 196 -0.55 2.74 14.10
CA GLU A 196 -1.90 2.51 14.65
C GLU A 196 -2.84 3.72 14.41
N ASP A 197 -2.41 4.69 13.60
CA ASP A 197 -3.07 5.99 13.47
C ASP A 197 -4.26 5.99 12.50
N GLY A 198 -4.25 5.11 11.49
CA GLY A 198 -5.23 5.12 10.40
C GLY A 198 -5.26 6.45 9.61
N GLU A 199 -4.20 7.27 9.70
CA GLU A 199 -4.14 8.58 9.07
C GLU A 199 -3.88 8.48 7.56
N ALA A 200 -3.90 9.61 6.86
CA ALA A 200 -3.90 9.63 5.38
C ALA A 200 -2.72 8.87 4.75
N ALA A 201 -1.48 9.03 5.23
CA ALA A 201 -0.34 8.32 4.67
C ALA A 201 -0.47 6.79 4.84
N SER A 202 -0.90 6.34 6.03
CA SER A 202 -1.12 4.93 6.34
C SER A 202 -2.19 4.32 5.43
N ALA A 203 -3.30 5.04 5.23
CA ALA A 203 -4.38 4.59 4.36
C ALA A 203 -4.01 4.55 2.87
N VAL A 204 -3.29 5.56 2.36
CA VAL A 204 -2.76 5.56 0.99
C VAL A 204 -1.78 4.40 0.80
N ALA A 205 -0.94 4.11 1.79
CA ALA A 205 -0.02 2.99 1.78
C ALA A 205 -0.75 1.63 1.77
N VAL A 206 -1.80 1.46 2.59
CA VAL A 206 -2.65 0.25 2.56
C VAL A 206 -3.30 0.09 1.20
N ALA A 207 -3.89 1.15 0.63
CA ALA A 207 -4.51 1.07 -0.70
C ALA A 207 -3.51 0.69 -1.80
N PHE A 208 -2.29 1.21 -1.71
CA PHE A 208 -1.19 0.81 -2.59
C PHE A 208 -0.84 -0.68 -2.43
N LEU A 209 -0.65 -1.15 -1.19
CA LEU A 209 -0.30 -2.55 -0.88
C LEU A 209 -1.41 -3.52 -1.29
N GLU A 210 -2.69 -3.17 -1.11
CA GLU A 210 -3.81 -3.97 -1.63
C GLU A 210 -3.77 -4.06 -3.16
N GLY A 211 -3.39 -2.98 -3.83
CA GLY A 211 -3.19 -2.96 -5.29
C GLY A 211 -2.09 -3.94 -5.74
N GLU A 212 -0.93 -3.89 -5.08
CA GLU A 212 0.19 -4.79 -5.38
C GLU A 212 -0.16 -6.25 -5.04
N TYR A 213 -0.85 -6.48 -3.93
CA TYR A 213 -1.32 -7.80 -3.52
C TYR A 213 -2.32 -8.39 -4.52
N ALA A 214 -3.35 -7.62 -4.90
CA ALA A 214 -4.34 -8.04 -5.90
C ALA A 214 -3.70 -8.35 -7.26
N ALA A 215 -2.62 -7.64 -7.61
CA ALA A 215 -1.83 -7.89 -8.81
C ALA A 215 -0.82 -9.05 -8.68
N ARG A 216 -0.77 -9.73 -7.51
CA ARG A 216 0.19 -10.78 -7.16
C ARG A 216 1.65 -10.37 -7.35
N ARG A 217 1.97 -9.13 -6.97
CA ARG A 217 3.33 -8.59 -7.00
C ARG A 217 3.99 -8.72 -5.63
N ALA A 218 5.32 -8.66 -5.61
CA ALA A 218 6.08 -8.64 -4.37
C ALA A 218 5.76 -7.36 -3.59
N LEU A 219 5.40 -7.50 -2.31
CA LEU A 219 5.02 -6.37 -1.48
C LEU A 219 6.28 -5.66 -0.92
N PRO A 220 6.42 -4.34 -1.09
CA PRO A 220 7.50 -3.57 -0.48
C PRO A 220 7.33 -3.39 1.02
N THR A 221 8.40 -2.90 1.66
CA THR A 221 8.27 -2.13 2.90
C THR A 221 7.83 -0.72 2.54
N VAL A 222 6.79 -0.21 3.20
CA VAL A 222 6.25 1.13 3.02
C VAL A 222 6.32 1.89 4.34
N VAL A 223 7.02 3.01 4.34
CA VAL A 223 7.05 3.96 5.44
C VAL A 223 5.94 4.99 5.24
N ALA A 224 4.97 5.04 6.14
CA ALA A 224 3.88 6.00 6.10
C ALA A 224 4.03 7.07 7.18
N LEU A 225 4.08 8.35 6.77
CA LEU A 225 4.27 9.48 7.69
C LEU A 225 3.25 10.57 7.40
N THR A 226 2.34 10.80 8.35
CA THR A 226 1.38 11.91 8.28
C THR A 226 1.78 13.05 9.22
N ARG A 227 1.67 14.29 8.74
CA ARG A 227 1.74 15.49 9.58
C ARG A 227 0.46 16.29 9.43
N VAL A 228 -0.43 16.13 10.39
CA VAL A 228 -1.68 16.88 10.48
C VAL A 228 -1.43 18.29 11.02
N VAL A 229 -2.01 19.27 10.34
CA VAL A 229 -2.12 20.67 10.75
C VAL A 229 -3.59 21.04 10.66
N ALA A 230 -4.31 20.94 11.78
CA ALA A 230 -5.73 21.24 11.81
C ALA A 230 -6.00 22.69 11.39
N SER A 231 -6.97 22.90 10.50
CA SER A 231 -7.33 24.22 9.97
C SER A 231 -6.12 24.99 9.41
N THR A 232 -5.33 24.33 8.56
CA THR A 232 -4.09 24.88 8.00
C THR A 232 -4.33 26.24 7.35
N VAL A 233 -3.47 27.21 7.66
CA VAL A 233 -3.36 28.51 6.97
C VAL A 233 -1.99 28.62 6.27
N GLU A 234 -1.78 29.65 5.46
CA GLU A 234 -0.56 29.80 4.66
C GLU A 234 0.73 29.69 5.50
N ALA A 235 0.76 30.34 6.66
CA ALA A 235 1.94 30.38 7.54
C ALA A 235 2.39 28.99 8.03
N ASP A 236 1.45 28.04 8.19
CA ASP A 236 1.75 26.71 8.71
C ASP A 236 2.47 25.82 7.68
N ALA A 237 2.38 26.19 6.39
CA ALA A 237 2.94 25.44 5.28
C ALA A 237 4.18 26.12 4.66
N LEU A 238 4.58 27.30 5.15
CA LEU A 238 5.79 27.98 4.66
C LEU A 238 7.07 27.19 5.04
N PRO A 239 8.12 27.27 4.21
CA PRO A 239 9.43 26.69 4.56
C PRO A 239 9.91 27.16 5.94
N GLY A 240 10.42 26.23 6.75
CA GLY A 240 10.88 26.50 8.11
C GLY A 240 9.78 26.56 9.19
N SER A 241 8.50 26.41 8.81
CA SER A 241 7.41 26.23 9.78
C SER A 241 7.61 24.97 10.62
N ALA A 242 7.18 25.01 11.89
CA ALA A 242 7.35 23.90 12.81
C ALA A 242 6.74 22.57 12.30
N PRO A 243 5.55 22.54 11.67
CA PRO A 243 5.02 21.31 11.09
C PRO A 243 5.89 20.72 9.97
N ARG A 244 6.43 21.57 9.08
CA ARG A 244 7.31 21.10 7.99
C ARG A 244 8.64 20.57 8.51
N LEU A 245 9.27 21.27 9.45
CA LEU A 245 10.50 20.79 10.10
C LEU A 245 10.25 19.45 10.78
N ALA A 246 9.15 19.31 11.53
CA ALA A 246 8.80 18.07 12.20
C ALA A 246 8.49 16.91 11.23
N LEU A 247 7.97 17.18 10.03
CA LEU A 247 7.79 16.15 9.01
C LEU A 247 9.12 15.74 8.39
N ARG A 248 9.95 16.71 8.02
CA ARG A 248 11.29 16.47 7.47
C ARG A 248 12.16 15.64 8.42
N ASP A 249 12.13 15.97 9.71
CA ASP A 249 12.92 15.27 10.72
C ASP A 249 12.43 13.82 10.91
N ARG A 250 11.11 13.55 10.77
CA ARG A 250 10.57 12.18 10.75
C ARG A 250 11.02 11.38 9.52
N VAL A 251 11.05 11.99 8.34
CA VAL A 251 11.57 11.35 7.12
C VAL A 251 13.04 11.00 7.28
N ALA A 252 13.85 11.92 7.82
CA ALA A 252 15.26 11.68 8.09
C ALA A 252 15.45 10.57 9.15
N ALA A 253 14.63 10.54 10.20
CA ALA A 253 14.63 9.48 11.20
C ALA A 253 14.29 8.10 10.59
N ALA A 254 13.27 8.03 9.74
CA ALA A 254 12.89 6.80 9.05
C ALA A 254 14.02 6.28 8.14
N ARG A 255 14.68 7.17 7.39
CA ARG A 255 15.87 6.82 6.59
C ARG A 255 16.95 6.19 7.45
N GLN A 256 17.27 6.79 8.61
CA GLN A 256 18.30 6.24 9.51
C GLN A 256 17.87 4.90 10.13
N ALA A 257 16.60 4.76 10.49
CA ALA A 257 16.07 3.54 11.07
C ALA A 257 16.11 2.34 10.10
N LEU A 258 16.05 2.59 8.78
CA LEU A 258 16.11 1.56 7.75
C LEU A 258 17.54 1.05 7.45
N VAL A 259 18.59 1.78 7.84
CA VAL A 259 19.99 1.41 7.56
C VAL A 259 20.35 0.01 8.11
N PRO A 260 20.03 -0.35 9.37
CA PRO A 260 20.31 -1.68 9.91
C PRO A 260 19.61 -2.83 9.18
N TRP A 261 18.62 -2.52 8.35
CA TRP A 261 17.84 -3.47 7.56
C TRP A 261 18.30 -3.55 6.11
N GLY A 262 19.37 -2.82 5.75
CA GLY A 262 19.87 -2.75 4.37
C GLY A 262 18.87 -2.11 3.40
N LYS A 263 17.99 -1.23 3.89
CA LYS A 263 16.94 -0.60 3.08
C LYS A 263 17.24 0.87 2.82
N GLU A 264 17.04 1.29 1.57
CA GLU A 264 17.09 2.70 1.19
C GLU A 264 15.68 3.27 1.15
N LEU A 265 15.47 4.43 1.78
CA LEU A 265 14.18 5.11 1.74
C LEU A 265 14.02 5.86 0.42
N PHE A 266 12.91 5.61 -0.28
CA PHE A 266 12.50 6.34 -1.47
C PHE A 266 11.05 6.82 -1.32
N VAL A 267 10.86 8.09 -0.97
CA VAL A 267 9.56 8.74 -0.92
C VAL A 267 9.07 9.01 -2.34
N ASP A 268 7.99 8.35 -2.75
CA ASP A 268 7.46 8.45 -4.11
C ASP A 268 6.33 9.48 -4.24
N ARG A 269 5.62 9.76 -3.14
CA ARG A 269 4.45 10.63 -3.15
C ARG A 269 4.26 11.44 -1.86
N ILE A 270 3.66 12.61 -2.03
CA ILE A 270 3.21 13.49 -0.95
C ILE A 270 1.74 13.82 -1.18
N SER A 271 0.87 13.42 -0.26
CA SER A 271 -0.52 13.88 -0.23
C SER A 271 -0.60 15.24 0.46
N LEU A 272 -1.14 16.24 -0.23
CA LEU A 272 -1.10 17.63 0.20
C LEU A 272 -2.51 18.21 0.33
N SER A 273 -2.81 18.76 1.51
CA SER A 273 -4.08 19.44 1.81
C SER A 273 -3.79 20.74 2.55
N LEU A 274 -4.12 21.89 1.98
CA LEU A 274 -3.79 23.20 2.56
C LEU A 274 -5.03 24.09 2.66
N LEU A 275 -4.90 25.20 3.39
CA LEU A 275 -5.86 26.32 3.40
C LEU A 275 -7.29 26.01 3.88
N GLU A 276 -7.53 24.86 4.50
CA GLU A 276 -8.84 24.55 5.10
C GLU A 276 -9.24 25.55 6.19
N GLY A 277 -8.27 26.16 6.89
CA GLY A 277 -8.50 27.22 7.87
C GLY A 277 -8.62 28.62 7.26
N ALA A 278 -8.41 28.78 5.95
CA ALA A 278 -8.46 30.05 5.24
C ALA A 278 -9.39 29.96 4.01
N PRO A 279 -10.69 29.62 4.16
CA PRO A 279 -11.59 29.41 3.03
C PRO A 279 -11.84 30.68 2.19
N GLN A 280 -11.52 31.86 2.74
CA GLN A 280 -11.64 33.16 2.08
C GLN A 280 -10.42 33.52 1.22
N THR A 281 -9.39 32.66 1.16
CA THR A 281 -8.23 32.90 0.30
C THR A 281 -8.65 32.93 -1.17
N LEU A 282 -8.22 33.98 -1.88
CA LEU A 282 -8.52 34.17 -3.30
C LEU A 282 -7.89 33.05 -4.12
N ARG A 283 -8.57 32.63 -5.20
CA ARG A 283 -8.11 31.56 -6.11
C ARG A 283 -6.66 31.72 -6.54
N ALA A 284 -6.27 32.91 -7.01
CA ALA A 284 -4.91 33.17 -7.48
C ALA A 284 -3.85 33.04 -6.37
N THR A 285 -4.19 33.46 -5.14
CA THR A 285 -3.31 33.30 -3.97
C THR A 285 -3.19 31.84 -3.58
N ALA A 286 -4.31 31.12 -3.54
CA ALA A 286 -4.34 29.69 -3.21
C ALA A 286 -3.51 28.87 -4.23
N ASP A 287 -3.68 29.13 -5.53
CA ASP A 287 -2.93 28.48 -6.60
C ASP A 287 -1.41 28.65 -6.44
N LEU A 288 -0.94 29.90 -6.29
CA LEU A 288 0.47 30.20 -6.08
C LEU A 288 1.01 29.58 -4.78
N HIS A 289 0.21 29.60 -3.71
CA HIS A 289 0.60 29.01 -2.44
C HIS A 289 0.78 27.50 -2.55
N TYR A 290 -0.18 26.79 -3.13
CA TYR A 290 -0.07 25.35 -3.38
C TYR A 290 1.16 25.01 -4.24
N ALA A 291 1.38 25.75 -5.33
CA ALA A 291 2.55 25.54 -6.20
C ALA A 291 3.88 25.76 -5.47
N ALA A 292 3.99 26.83 -4.68
CA ALA A 292 5.20 27.15 -3.91
C ALA A 292 5.48 26.11 -2.81
N VAL A 293 4.44 25.69 -2.08
CA VAL A 293 4.54 24.65 -1.05
C VAL A 293 4.90 23.32 -1.69
N ALA A 294 4.21 22.88 -2.74
CA ALA A 294 4.52 21.64 -3.45
C ALA A 294 5.98 21.62 -3.95
N ASN A 295 6.45 22.71 -4.56
CA ASN A 295 7.80 22.79 -5.09
C ASN A 295 8.88 22.71 -4.01
N SER A 296 8.72 23.42 -2.90
CA SER A 296 9.69 23.41 -1.80
C SER A 296 9.61 22.13 -0.97
N LEU A 297 8.41 21.61 -0.70
CA LEU A 297 8.21 20.47 0.18
C LEU A 297 8.76 19.19 -0.46
N ARG A 298 8.52 18.97 -1.75
CA ARG A 298 9.10 17.81 -2.46
C ARG A 298 10.63 17.80 -2.43
N GLN A 299 11.26 18.99 -2.47
CA GLN A 299 12.73 19.11 -2.37
C GLN A 299 13.22 18.77 -0.96
N GLU A 300 12.60 19.35 0.07
CA GLU A 300 12.95 19.08 1.47
C GLU A 300 12.77 17.60 1.84
N ILE A 301 11.70 16.97 1.36
CA ILE A 301 11.41 15.56 1.63
C ILE A 301 12.37 14.65 0.87
N ALA A 302 12.68 14.96 -0.39
CA ALA A 302 13.68 14.21 -1.16
C ALA A 302 15.08 14.31 -0.52
N GLU A 303 15.48 15.51 -0.07
CA GLU A 303 16.74 15.72 0.64
C GLU A 303 16.78 14.91 1.96
N ALA A 304 15.71 14.94 2.75
CA ALA A 304 15.61 14.19 4.00
C ALA A 304 15.69 12.67 3.77
N ALA A 305 15.03 12.17 2.72
CA ALA A 305 15.10 10.78 2.30
C ALA A 305 16.46 10.40 1.68
N GLY A 306 17.26 11.38 1.25
CA GLY A 306 18.54 11.16 0.59
C GLY A 306 18.40 10.73 -0.87
N GLN A 307 17.29 11.06 -1.52
CA GLN A 307 17.01 10.71 -2.91
C GLN A 307 17.16 11.94 -3.82
N ALA A 308 17.52 11.70 -5.09
CA ALA A 308 17.56 12.74 -6.11
C ALA A 308 16.21 12.96 -6.83
N PRO A 309 15.44 11.90 -7.20
CA PRO A 309 14.13 12.09 -7.80
C PRO A 309 13.15 12.72 -6.81
N LEU A 310 12.33 13.65 -7.30
CA LEU A 310 11.35 14.35 -6.47
C LEU A 310 10.02 13.57 -6.44
N PRO A 311 9.35 13.46 -5.27
CA PRO A 311 8.06 12.78 -5.16
C PRO A 311 6.97 13.50 -5.96
N VAL A 312 5.98 12.73 -6.41
CA VAL A 312 4.73 13.24 -6.99
C VAL A 312 3.90 13.90 -5.88
N VAL A 313 3.29 15.04 -6.16
CA VAL A 313 2.40 15.70 -5.18
C VAL A 313 0.96 15.44 -5.56
N VAL A 314 0.21 14.81 -4.66
CA VAL A 314 -1.18 14.42 -4.85
C VAL A 314 -2.08 15.36 -4.07
N VAL A 315 -3.11 15.88 -4.72
CA VAL A 315 -4.12 16.76 -4.10
C VAL A 315 -5.51 16.18 -4.34
N SER A 316 -6.34 16.18 -3.30
CA SER A 316 -7.77 15.90 -3.41
C SER A 316 -8.57 17.20 -3.26
N GLN A 317 -9.24 17.62 -4.33
CA GLN A 317 -9.93 18.92 -4.38
C GLN A 317 -11.01 19.01 -3.30
N SER A 318 -10.96 20.07 -2.51
CA SER A 318 -11.88 20.39 -1.43
C SER A 318 -13.32 20.53 -1.92
N ALA A 319 -14.26 20.22 -1.04
CA ALA A 319 -15.70 20.31 -1.33
C ALA A 319 -16.37 21.52 -0.69
N GLY A 320 -15.65 22.26 0.14
CA GLY A 320 -16.24 23.16 1.12
C GLY A 320 -16.81 22.40 2.32
N THR A 321 -17.84 22.95 2.93
CA THR A 321 -18.51 22.41 4.11
C THR A 321 -19.92 21.95 3.77
N ARG A 322 -20.65 21.43 4.75
CA ARG A 322 -22.08 21.11 4.64
C ARG A 322 -22.95 22.32 4.28
N THR A 323 -22.51 23.54 4.60
CA THR A 323 -23.32 24.76 4.45
C THR A 323 -22.73 25.81 3.52
N ASP A 324 -21.45 25.70 3.17
CA ASP A 324 -20.73 26.69 2.39
C ASP A 324 -19.73 26.04 1.43
N GLY A 325 -19.96 26.24 0.14
CA GLY A 325 -19.21 25.71 -0.98
C GLY A 325 -18.59 26.81 -1.84
N THR A 326 -18.54 28.05 -1.35
CA THR A 326 -18.09 29.23 -2.12
C THR A 326 -16.59 29.50 -2.01
N SER A 327 -15.83 28.66 -1.30
CA SER A 327 -14.39 28.85 -1.14
C SER A 327 -13.66 28.76 -2.47
N GLU A 328 -13.00 29.85 -2.87
CA GLU A 328 -12.22 29.92 -4.11
C GLU A 328 -10.98 29.01 -4.12
N VAL A 329 -10.57 28.50 -2.95
CA VAL A 329 -9.53 27.45 -2.81
C VAL A 329 -9.93 26.19 -3.57
N ILE A 330 -11.22 25.84 -3.58
CA ILE A 330 -11.76 24.68 -4.32
C ILE A 330 -11.40 24.78 -5.80
N LEU A 331 -11.57 25.97 -6.39
CA LEU A 331 -11.27 26.19 -7.81
C LEU A 331 -9.77 26.12 -8.09
N ALA A 332 -8.94 26.66 -7.18
CA ALA A 332 -7.48 26.59 -7.32
C ALA A 332 -6.99 25.14 -7.32
N GLU A 333 -7.44 24.33 -6.36
CA GLU A 333 -7.05 22.92 -6.24
C GLU A 333 -7.40 22.08 -7.46
N GLY A 334 -8.52 22.39 -8.13
CA GLY A 334 -8.99 21.65 -9.31
C GLY A 334 -8.13 21.82 -10.57
N GLU A 335 -7.30 22.87 -10.60
CA GLU A 335 -6.54 23.28 -11.79
C GLU A 335 -5.02 23.09 -11.63
N LEU A 336 -4.55 22.66 -10.44
CA LEU A 336 -3.14 22.62 -10.09
C LEU A 336 -2.27 21.80 -11.07
N ASP A 337 -2.77 20.66 -11.53
CA ASP A 337 -2.05 19.77 -12.45
C ASP A 337 -1.89 20.37 -13.86
N TRP A 338 -2.88 21.16 -14.31
CA TRP A 338 -2.81 21.87 -15.59
C TRP A 338 -1.98 23.15 -15.48
N ALA A 339 -2.20 23.94 -14.42
CA ALA A 339 -1.52 25.22 -14.20
C ALA A 339 -0.02 25.04 -13.90
N HIS A 340 0.34 23.95 -13.22
CA HIS A 340 1.70 23.69 -12.72
C HIS A 340 2.22 22.31 -13.12
N TRP A 341 1.97 21.88 -14.37
CA TRP A 341 2.32 20.54 -14.88
C TRP A 341 3.79 20.13 -14.61
N SER A 342 4.72 21.08 -14.61
CA SER A 342 6.16 20.86 -14.38
C SER A 342 6.50 20.49 -12.94
N LEU A 343 5.60 20.72 -11.98
CA LEU A 343 5.81 20.38 -10.57
C LEU A 343 5.46 18.93 -10.24
N GLY A 344 4.87 18.18 -11.20
CA GLY A 344 4.44 16.81 -10.96
C GLY A 344 3.23 16.72 -10.03
N LEU A 345 2.39 17.75 -10.03
CA LEU A 345 1.11 17.75 -9.31
C LEU A 345 0.10 16.85 -10.03
N VAL A 346 -0.68 16.10 -9.25
CA VAL A 346 -1.84 15.35 -9.73
C VAL A 346 -3.03 15.61 -8.83
N VAL A 347 -4.17 15.95 -9.43
CA VAL A 347 -5.42 16.11 -8.69
C VAL A 347 -6.20 14.81 -8.78
N ALA A 348 -6.20 14.05 -7.68
CA ALA A 348 -6.69 12.67 -7.64
C ALA A 348 -8.20 12.60 -7.84
N THR A 349 -8.95 13.33 -7.02
CA THR A 349 -10.42 13.36 -7.04
C THR A 349 -10.95 14.57 -6.28
N PRO A 350 -12.13 15.12 -6.61
CA PRO A 350 -12.86 16.02 -5.73
C PRO A 350 -13.47 15.28 -4.53
N ARG A 351 -13.64 16.00 -3.41
CA ARG A 351 -14.24 15.49 -2.17
C ARG A 351 -15.77 15.61 -2.12
N TYR A 352 -16.39 16.41 -3.00
CA TYR A 352 -17.84 16.63 -2.99
C TYR A 352 -18.72 15.38 -3.21
N PRO A 353 -18.28 14.32 -3.93
CA PRO A 353 -19.08 13.10 -4.10
C PRO A 353 -19.14 12.23 -2.84
N PHE A 354 -18.38 12.56 -1.79
CA PHE A 354 -18.13 11.69 -0.65
C PHE A 354 -18.90 12.15 0.59
N PRO A 355 -19.52 11.23 1.36
CA PRO A 355 -20.32 11.60 2.51
C PRO A 355 -19.49 12.12 3.67
N LEU A 356 -20.07 13.07 4.40
CA LEU A 356 -19.56 13.66 5.63
C LEU A 356 -20.03 12.86 6.85
N GLN A 357 -19.18 12.81 7.87
CA GLN A 357 -19.53 12.28 9.18
C GLN A 357 -20.70 13.08 9.78
N ARG A 358 -21.62 12.37 10.42
CA ARG A 358 -22.79 12.98 11.08
C ARG A 358 -22.33 13.97 12.14
N GLY A 359 -22.91 15.17 12.13
CA GLY A 359 -22.63 16.21 13.12
C GLY A 359 -21.34 17.01 12.89
N THR A 360 -20.53 16.68 11.89
CA THR A 360 -19.33 17.48 11.52
C THR A 360 -19.65 18.48 10.40
N ALA A 361 -18.87 19.53 10.24
CA ALA A 361 -19.09 20.51 9.18
C ALA A 361 -18.49 20.09 7.82
N ALA A 362 -17.33 19.41 7.83
CA ALA A 362 -16.56 19.11 6.62
C ALA A 362 -15.78 17.79 6.69
N THR A 363 -15.85 17.05 7.80
CA THR A 363 -15.10 15.79 7.96
C THR A 363 -15.79 14.69 7.17
N LEU A 364 -15.07 14.04 6.25
CA LEU A 364 -15.54 12.85 5.55
C LEU A 364 -15.84 11.71 6.55
N THR A 365 -16.75 10.80 6.18
CA THR A 365 -16.84 9.50 6.88
C THR A 365 -15.53 8.72 6.73
N PRO A 366 -15.16 7.85 7.68
CA PRO A 366 -13.95 7.03 7.59
C PRO A 366 -13.84 6.23 6.28
N GLU A 367 -14.94 5.61 5.84
CA GLU A 367 -15.00 4.84 4.59
C GLU A 367 -14.80 5.73 3.37
N ALA A 368 -15.43 6.90 3.35
CA ALA A 368 -15.29 7.83 2.23
C ALA A 368 -13.88 8.44 2.16
N ALA A 369 -13.27 8.72 3.32
CA ALA A 369 -11.87 9.12 3.41
C ALA A 369 -10.93 8.01 2.91
N MET A 370 -11.26 6.73 3.14
CA MET A 370 -10.52 5.58 2.60
C MET A 370 -10.63 5.49 1.07
N GLN A 371 -11.82 5.70 0.51
CA GLN A 371 -12.01 5.75 -0.95
C GLN A 371 -11.20 6.88 -1.61
N VAL A 372 -11.14 8.05 -0.98
CA VAL A 372 -10.28 9.16 -1.44
C VAL A 372 -8.81 8.74 -1.42
N SER A 373 -8.33 8.11 -0.34
CA SER A 373 -6.95 7.62 -0.26
C SER A 373 -6.64 6.51 -1.29
N GLU A 374 -7.60 5.67 -1.64
CA GLU A 374 -7.45 4.71 -2.73
C GLU A 374 -7.33 5.40 -4.08
N LEU A 375 -8.13 6.45 -4.35
CA LEU A 375 -8.00 7.26 -5.56
C LEU A 375 -6.67 8.03 -5.61
N GLU A 376 -6.17 8.53 -4.48
CA GLU A 376 -4.85 9.16 -4.36
C GLU A 376 -3.72 8.17 -4.70
N ALA A 377 -3.82 6.93 -4.18
CA ALA A 377 -2.85 5.88 -4.49
C ALA A 377 -2.84 5.52 -5.98
N LEU A 378 -4.02 5.39 -6.60
CA LEU A 378 -4.17 5.11 -8.04
C LEU A 378 -3.61 6.24 -8.90
N ALA A 379 -3.94 7.50 -8.58
CA ALA A 379 -3.47 8.68 -9.30
C ALA A 379 -1.94 8.78 -9.28
N ALA A 380 -1.33 8.60 -8.10
CA ALA A 380 0.12 8.59 -7.96
C ALA A 380 0.77 7.44 -8.76
N ASN A 381 0.21 6.22 -8.71
CA ASN A 381 0.73 5.07 -9.43
C ASN A 381 0.72 5.27 -10.95
N GLU A 382 -0.37 5.84 -11.50
CA GLU A 382 -0.44 6.17 -12.93
C GLU A 382 0.65 7.17 -13.32
N ARG A 383 0.84 8.23 -12.51
CA ARG A 383 1.84 9.26 -12.77
C ARG A 383 3.26 8.73 -12.68
N LEU A 384 3.57 7.93 -11.67
CA LEU A 384 4.87 7.27 -11.49
C LEU A 384 5.18 6.28 -12.62
N ALA A 385 4.14 5.68 -13.23
CA ALA A 385 4.27 4.83 -14.40
C ALA A 385 4.32 5.60 -15.73
N GLY A 386 4.42 6.94 -15.70
CA GLY A 386 4.49 7.79 -16.88
C GLY A 386 3.17 7.94 -17.65
N ARG A 387 2.03 7.57 -17.03
CA ARG A 387 0.69 7.73 -17.60
C ARG A 387 -0.02 8.94 -16.98
N ASP A 388 -1.08 9.38 -17.65
CA ASP A 388 -1.89 10.51 -17.19
C ASP A 388 -2.97 10.03 -16.23
N TRP A 389 -3.32 10.90 -15.27
CA TRP A 389 -4.50 10.77 -14.44
C TRP A 389 -5.15 12.14 -14.27
N TYR A 390 -6.39 12.28 -14.71
CA TYR A 390 -7.22 13.44 -14.38
C TYR A 390 -8.70 13.08 -14.44
N GLY A 391 -9.47 13.65 -13.52
CA GLY A 391 -10.93 13.65 -13.62
C GLY A 391 -11.42 14.66 -14.65
N PRO A 392 -12.66 14.52 -15.16
CA PRO A 392 -13.22 15.51 -16.08
C PRO A 392 -13.12 16.93 -15.52
N SER A 393 -12.69 17.89 -16.33
CA SER A 393 -12.63 19.31 -15.94
C SER A 393 -13.35 20.18 -16.97
N LEU A 394 -13.97 21.27 -16.53
CA LEU A 394 -14.64 22.20 -17.44
C LEU A 394 -13.62 22.77 -18.44
N GLY A 395 -13.99 22.79 -19.72
CA GLY A 395 -13.22 23.43 -20.77
C GLY A 395 -13.19 24.95 -20.62
N ALA A 396 -12.41 25.61 -21.49
CA ALA A 396 -12.16 27.05 -21.37
C ALA A 396 -13.41 27.94 -21.55
N LYS A 397 -14.41 27.49 -22.32
CA LYS A 397 -15.62 28.25 -22.66
C LYS A 397 -16.82 27.33 -22.86
N ALA A 398 -17.99 27.72 -22.38
CA ALA A 398 -19.26 27.14 -22.77
C ALA A 398 -19.89 27.95 -23.92
N SER A 399 -20.72 27.31 -24.73
CA SER A 399 -21.44 27.95 -25.84
C SER A 399 -22.94 27.84 -25.66
N ARG A 400 -23.68 28.88 -26.06
CA ARG A 400 -25.14 28.87 -26.01
C ARG A 400 -25.75 28.89 -27.41
N ALA A 401 -26.74 28.02 -27.62
CA ALA A 401 -27.60 28.02 -28.79
C ALA A 401 -29.08 27.99 -28.35
N GLY A 402 -29.70 29.18 -28.28
CA GLY A 402 -31.04 29.34 -27.73
C GLY A 402 -31.11 28.80 -26.30
N ARG A 403 -32.00 27.83 -26.07
CA ARG A 403 -32.22 27.23 -24.73
C ARG A 403 -31.14 26.26 -24.27
N VAL A 404 -30.19 25.87 -25.12
CA VAL A 404 -29.19 24.87 -24.79
C VAL A 404 -27.85 25.54 -24.57
N ILE A 405 -27.23 25.25 -23.43
CA ILE A 405 -25.82 25.59 -23.15
C ILE A 405 -25.01 24.30 -23.27
N THR A 406 -24.05 24.29 -24.19
CA THR A 406 -23.08 23.20 -24.34
C THR A 406 -21.83 23.54 -23.56
N VAL A 407 -21.49 22.67 -22.62
CA VAL A 407 -20.36 22.81 -21.70
C VAL A 407 -19.35 21.71 -22.01
N PRO A 408 -18.23 22.03 -22.67
CA PRO A 408 -17.22 21.04 -22.98
C PRO A 408 -16.46 20.66 -21.71
N PHE A 409 -16.08 19.39 -21.60
CA PHE A 409 -15.12 18.91 -20.61
C PHE A 409 -13.84 18.40 -21.28
N THR A 410 -12.71 18.58 -20.61
CA THR A 410 -11.52 17.79 -20.83
C THR A 410 -11.62 16.53 -19.98
N ALA A 411 -11.69 15.34 -20.60
CA ALA A 411 -11.83 14.07 -19.90
C ALA A 411 -11.03 12.96 -20.61
N MET A 412 -10.58 11.95 -19.85
CA MET A 412 -9.84 10.81 -20.41
C MET A 412 -10.73 9.85 -21.22
N SER A 413 -12.04 9.91 -21.00
CA SER A 413 -13.04 9.10 -21.71
C SER A 413 -14.40 9.81 -21.72
N ALA A 414 -15.42 9.20 -22.34
CA ALA A 414 -16.76 9.79 -22.42
C ALA A 414 -17.33 10.06 -21.02
N LEU A 415 -18.08 11.16 -20.89
CA LEU A 415 -18.76 11.53 -19.65
C LEU A 415 -19.92 10.58 -19.36
N VAL A 416 -20.14 10.35 -18.08
CA VAL A 416 -21.29 9.63 -17.54
C VAL A 416 -21.97 10.51 -16.50
N LEU A 417 -23.30 10.60 -16.59
CA LEU A 417 -24.14 11.28 -15.60
C LEU A 417 -24.88 10.23 -14.79
N HIS A 418 -24.47 10.03 -13.53
CA HIS A 418 -25.03 8.96 -12.70
C HIS A 418 -26.39 9.32 -12.07
N ASP A 419 -26.59 10.59 -11.76
CA ASP A 419 -27.81 11.09 -11.13
C ASP A 419 -28.24 12.40 -11.81
N PRO A 420 -29.21 12.34 -12.74
CA PRO A 420 -29.71 13.53 -13.43
C PRO A 420 -30.35 14.57 -12.52
N ASP A 421 -30.92 14.18 -11.37
CA ASP A 421 -31.54 15.11 -10.43
C ASP A 421 -30.50 15.84 -9.57
N ARG A 422 -29.31 15.23 -9.41
CA ARG A 422 -28.16 15.79 -8.69
C ARG A 422 -26.98 16.08 -9.62
N HIS A 423 -27.30 16.60 -10.81
CA HIS A 423 -26.32 16.85 -11.87
C HIS A 423 -25.21 17.83 -11.46
N GLY A 424 -25.43 18.74 -10.51
CA GLY A 424 -24.40 19.63 -9.96
C GLY A 424 -24.09 20.90 -10.76
N PHE A 425 -24.90 21.22 -11.78
CA PHE A 425 -24.71 22.42 -12.60
C PHE A 425 -25.58 23.57 -12.11
N CYS A 426 -25.05 24.78 -12.17
CA CYS A 426 -25.80 26.02 -11.97
C CYS A 426 -25.40 27.05 -13.03
N VAL A 427 -26.32 27.95 -13.39
CA VAL A 427 -26.06 29.03 -14.35
C VAL A 427 -26.31 30.36 -13.66
N ASP A 428 -25.24 31.10 -13.39
CA ASP A 428 -25.31 32.44 -12.82
C ASP A 428 -25.49 33.51 -13.90
N GLY A 429 -25.90 34.70 -13.47
CA GLY A 429 -26.00 35.88 -14.34
C GLY A 429 -27.24 35.91 -15.24
N VAL A 430 -28.16 34.96 -15.05
CA VAL A 430 -29.46 34.93 -15.74
C VAL A 430 -30.35 36.07 -15.23
N THR A 431 -30.85 36.90 -16.14
CA THR A 431 -31.69 38.06 -15.82
C THR A 431 -33.18 37.87 -16.07
N ASN A 432 -33.56 36.87 -16.86
CA ASN A 432 -34.96 36.59 -17.23
C ASN A 432 -35.58 35.40 -16.48
N GLY A 433 -34.92 34.90 -15.43
CA GLY A 433 -35.42 33.80 -14.61
C GLY A 433 -35.35 32.41 -15.26
N ALA A 434 -34.63 32.25 -16.37
CA ALA A 434 -34.35 30.92 -16.92
C ALA A 434 -33.54 30.08 -15.93
N VAL A 435 -33.90 28.81 -15.78
CA VAL A 435 -33.21 27.85 -14.91
C VAL A 435 -32.88 26.59 -15.68
N VAL A 436 -31.92 25.79 -15.18
CA VAL A 436 -31.60 24.48 -15.77
C VAL A 436 -32.81 23.57 -15.60
N ALA A 437 -33.35 23.08 -16.71
CA ALA A 437 -34.48 22.16 -16.75
C ALA A 437 -34.02 20.69 -16.82
N SER A 438 -32.95 20.41 -17.56
CA SER A 438 -32.36 19.07 -17.64
C SER A 438 -30.90 19.14 -18.08
N VAL A 439 -30.16 18.07 -17.75
CA VAL A 439 -28.76 17.88 -18.18
C VAL A 439 -28.64 16.54 -18.88
N GLU A 440 -27.95 16.54 -20.02
CA GLU A 440 -27.55 15.35 -20.76
C GLU A 440 -26.04 15.39 -20.98
N VAL A 441 -25.39 14.23 -21.10
CA VAL A 441 -23.98 14.14 -21.50
C VAL A 441 -23.85 13.45 -22.87
N ARG A 442 -23.01 13.99 -23.75
CA ARG A 442 -22.73 13.43 -25.08
C ARG A 442 -21.24 13.50 -25.37
N GLY A 443 -20.58 12.34 -25.45
CA GLY A 443 -19.12 12.30 -25.60
C GLY A 443 -18.46 13.00 -24.41
N THR A 444 -17.74 14.08 -24.65
CA THR A 444 -17.09 14.91 -23.62
C THR A 444 -17.86 16.18 -23.27
N ASP A 445 -19.08 16.36 -23.80
CA ASP A 445 -19.87 17.58 -23.59
C ASP A 445 -21.05 17.31 -22.65
N ALA A 446 -21.33 18.27 -21.77
CA ALA A 446 -22.59 18.34 -21.04
C ALA A 446 -23.52 19.37 -21.70
N LEU A 447 -24.77 18.97 -21.98
CA LEU A 447 -25.80 19.78 -22.61
C LEU A 447 -26.82 20.16 -21.55
N LEU A 448 -26.85 21.45 -21.18
CA LEU A 448 -27.76 22.00 -20.19
C LEU A 448 -28.94 22.61 -20.94
N THR A 449 -30.12 22.02 -20.82
CA THR A 449 -31.35 22.58 -21.37
C THR A 449 -31.98 23.51 -20.36
N MET A 450 -32.17 24.78 -20.73
CA MET A 450 -32.77 25.81 -19.90
C MET A 450 -34.29 25.88 -20.09
N THR A 451 -35.05 26.35 -19.11
CA THR A 451 -36.51 26.54 -19.19
C THR A 451 -36.93 27.58 -20.24
N ALA A 452 -36.07 28.57 -20.50
CA ALA A 452 -36.19 29.57 -21.57
C ALA A 452 -34.77 29.93 -22.07
N ASP A 453 -34.66 30.67 -23.17
CA ASP A 453 -33.36 31.16 -23.64
C ASP A 453 -32.77 32.10 -22.56
N PRO A 454 -31.66 31.73 -21.89
CA PRO A 454 -31.16 32.51 -20.76
C PRO A 454 -30.55 33.83 -21.25
N THR A 455 -30.90 34.95 -20.61
CA THR A 455 -30.32 36.27 -20.95
C THR A 455 -29.37 36.77 -19.87
N GLY A 456 -28.36 37.56 -20.24
CA GLY A 456 -27.39 38.17 -19.31
C GLY A 456 -25.94 37.76 -19.58
N THR A 457 -25.04 38.09 -18.65
CA THR A 457 -23.64 37.64 -18.68
C THR A 457 -23.55 36.34 -17.91
N LEU A 458 -23.55 35.22 -18.63
CA LEU A 458 -23.77 33.91 -18.04
C LEU A 458 -22.45 33.23 -17.64
N THR A 459 -22.49 32.55 -16.49
CA THR A 459 -21.40 31.67 -16.03
C THR A 459 -22.00 30.33 -15.62
N VAL A 460 -21.49 29.23 -16.17
CA VAL A 460 -21.83 27.89 -15.70
C VAL A 460 -20.89 27.53 -14.55
N ARG A 461 -21.45 27.05 -13.44
CA ARG A 461 -20.72 26.39 -12.35
C ARG A 461 -21.04 24.90 -12.36
N TYR A 462 -20.06 24.09 -12.00
CA TYR A 462 -20.24 22.67 -11.70
C TYR A 462 -19.66 22.36 -10.31
N ALA A 463 -20.46 21.75 -9.44
CA ALA A 463 -20.07 21.32 -8.09
C ALA A 463 -19.32 22.38 -7.26
N PHE A 464 -19.68 23.65 -7.43
CA PHE A 464 -19.00 24.79 -6.82
C PHE A 464 -20.00 25.89 -6.50
N GLY A 465 -19.80 26.62 -5.40
CA GLY A 465 -20.55 27.84 -5.07
C GLY A 465 -21.95 27.61 -4.48
N GLU A 466 -22.25 26.38 -4.04
CA GLU A 466 -23.53 26.08 -3.40
C GLU A 466 -23.50 26.47 -1.91
N THR A 467 -24.66 26.79 -1.35
CA THR A 467 -24.82 27.17 0.07
C THR A 467 -26.04 26.50 0.68
N GLY A 468 -26.03 26.39 2.01
CA GLY A 468 -27.08 25.73 2.78
C GLY A 468 -26.88 24.23 2.97
N ASP A 469 -27.43 23.71 4.06
CA ASP A 469 -27.42 22.28 4.37
C ASP A 469 -28.65 21.59 3.75
N ARG A 470 -28.41 20.54 2.96
CA ARG A 470 -29.48 19.72 2.36
C ARG A 470 -29.96 18.59 3.27
N GLY A 471 -29.27 18.32 4.38
CA GLY A 471 -29.65 17.32 5.37
C GLY A 471 -29.43 15.86 4.95
N ASP A 472 -28.70 15.62 3.86
CA ASP A 472 -28.47 14.29 3.27
C ASP A 472 -27.08 13.69 3.60
N GLY A 473 -26.26 14.40 4.39
CA GLY A 473 -25.01 13.87 4.93
C GLY A 473 -23.78 14.06 4.04
N PHE A 474 -23.79 15.01 3.10
CA PHE A 474 -22.68 15.29 2.18
C PHE A 474 -22.38 16.81 2.15
N PRO A 475 -21.28 17.27 1.52
CA PRO A 475 -20.98 18.71 1.37
C PRO A 475 -22.11 19.48 0.67
N CYS A 476 -22.18 20.80 0.78
CA CYS A 476 -23.20 21.55 0.02
C CYS A 476 -22.91 21.48 -1.48
N ASN A 477 -21.66 21.56 -1.93
CA ASN A 477 -21.33 21.34 -3.34
C ASN A 477 -21.64 19.90 -3.76
N ARG A 478 -22.20 19.72 -4.97
CA ARG A 478 -22.59 18.41 -5.52
C ARG A 478 -22.37 18.26 -7.00
N GLY A 479 -22.28 17.02 -7.43
CA GLY A 479 -22.28 16.64 -8.83
C GLY A 479 -22.29 15.13 -8.97
N SER A 480 -22.69 14.68 -10.15
CA SER A 480 -22.81 13.25 -10.48
C SER A 480 -22.13 12.91 -11.81
N VAL A 481 -21.36 13.86 -12.37
CA VAL A 481 -20.60 13.67 -13.60
C VAL A 481 -19.28 12.99 -13.29
N THR A 482 -19.00 11.93 -14.03
CA THR A 482 -17.75 11.17 -14.05
C THR A 482 -17.31 11.01 -15.50
N ASP A 483 -16.14 10.42 -15.73
CA ASP A 483 -15.88 9.74 -17.00
C ASP A 483 -16.26 8.25 -16.92
N SER A 484 -16.11 7.53 -18.03
CA SER A 484 -16.47 6.11 -18.10
C SER A 484 -15.54 5.17 -17.33
N TRP A 485 -14.44 5.65 -16.75
CA TRP A 485 -13.57 4.81 -15.95
C TRP A 485 -14.20 4.50 -14.61
N SER A 486 -14.11 3.22 -14.25
CA SER A 486 -14.52 2.75 -12.95
C SER A 486 -13.68 1.57 -12.51
N ARG A 487 -13.62 1.34 -11.21
CA ARG A 487 -12.97 0.19 -10.61
C ARG A 487 -13.65 -0.18 -9.29
N PRO A 488 -13.90 -1.47 -8.98
CA PRO A 488 -14.29 -1.87 -7.64
C PRO A 488 -13.23 -1.43 -6.62
N SER A 489 -13.65 -0.80 -5.52
CA SER A 489 -12.73 -0.47 -4.43
C SER A 489 -12.18 -1.75 -3.81
N LEU A 490 -10.87 -1.80 -3.62
CA LEU A 490 -10.21 -2.88 -2.89
C LEU A 490 -10.28 -2.70 -1.38
N THR A 491 -10.48 -1.46 -0.92
CA THR A 491 -10.40 -1.10 0.50
C THR A 491 -11.77 -0.93 1.15
N VAL A 492 -12.80 -0.61 0.37
CA VAL A 492 -14.19 -0.46 0.83
C VAL A 492 -15.11 -1.37 0.04
N THR A 493 -15.37 -2.55 0.60
CA THR A 493 -16.14 -3.63 -0.04
C THR A 493 -17.52 -3.15 -0.53
N GLY A 494 -17.90 -3.56 -1.74
CA GLY A 494 -19.21 -3.26 -2.32
C GLY A 494 -19.32 -1.86 -2.93
N THR A 495 -18.23 -1.10 -2.98
CA THR A 495 -18.22 0.24 -3.59
C THR A 495 -17.44 0.26 -4.90
N THR A 496 -17.78 1.22 -5.77
CA THR A 496 -17.10 1.44 -7.05
C THR A 496 -16.50 2.84 -7.05
N LEU A 497 -15.23 2.92 -7.40
CA LEU A 497 -14.50 4.16 -7.60
C LEU A 497 -14.70 4.66 -9.02
N TYR A 498 -14.80 5.99 -9.16
CA TYR A 498 -14.91 6.68 -10.44
C TYR A 498 -13.95 7.88 -10.46
N ARG A 499 -13.61 8.35 -11.66
CA ARG A 499 -12.99 9.67 -11.81
C ARG A 499 -14.09 10.72 -11.89
N HIS A 500 -14.36 11.33 -10.75
CA HIS A 500 -15.37 12.39 -10.64
C HIS A 500 -14.90 13.68 -11.30
N ALA A 501 -15.83 14.39 -11.94
CA ALA A 501 -15.58 15.68 -12.53
C ALA A 501 -15.18 16.71 -11.47
N ARG A 502 -14.18 17.54 -11.73
CA ARG A 502 -13.70 18.55 -10.79
C ARG A 502 -14.67 19.72 -10.68
N ALA A 503 -14.79 20.28 -9.48
CA ALA A 503 -15.52 21.51 -9.25
C ALA A 503 -14.90 22.64 -10.07
N GLY A 504 -15.73 23.48 -10.70
CA GLY A 504 -15.27 24.47 -11.66
C GLY A 504 -16.31 25.52 -12.02
N ARG A 505 -15.87 26.55 -12.74
CA ARG A 505 -16.77 27.53 -13.39
C ARG A 505 -16.23 28.01 -14.73
N VAL A 506 -17.11 28.33 -15.67
CA VAL A 506 -16.76 28.76 -17.02
C VAL A 506 -17.75 29.79 -17.56
N SER A 507 -17.27 30.81 -18.26
CA SER A 507 -18.12 31.79 -18.94
C SER A 507 -18.82 31.18 -20.16
N VAL A 508 -20.06 31.62 -20.42
CA VAL A 508 -20.82 31.24 -21.61
C VAL A 508 -20.76 32.34 -22.65
N PHE A 509 -20.58 31.96 -23.91
CA PHE A 509 -20.55 32.85 -25.08
C PHE A 509 -21.77 32.66 -25.98
#